data_AF-A0A542QVW3-F1
#
_entry.id   AF-A0A542QVW3-F1
#
_cell.length_a   1.000
_cell.length_b   1.000
_cell.length_c   1.000
_cell.angle_alpha   90.00
_cell.angle_beta   90.00
_cell.angle_gamma   90.00
#
_symmetry.space_group_name_H-M   'P 1'
#
loop_
_entity.id
_entity.type
_entity.pdbx_description
1 polymer ?
#
loop_
_entity_poly.entity_id
_entity_poly.type
_entity_poly.pdbx_seq_one_letter_code
_entity_poly.pdbx_strand_id
1 'polypeptide(L)'
;MIMWSWHQDTRDWTDPGVSKIVNKVLNNARNGDIVLFHDYGGNRKQTLQALEQILPELKNRGYQFVTVSELLRGYRRAKQVDYP
;
A
#
# COMPACT_ATOMS: atom_id res chain seq x y z
N MET A 1 7.02 -3.98 -16.59
CA MET A 1 7.55 -3.34 -15.37
C MET A 1 6.36 -3.00 -14.49
N ILE A 2 6.42 -3.31 -13.19
CA ILE A 2 5.38 -2.95 -12.21
C ILE A 2 6.01 -1.92 -11.29
N MET A 3 5.35 -0.77 -11.13
CA MET A 3 5.75 0.24 -10.16
C MET A 3 4.69 0.35 -9.09
N TRP A 4 5.04 0.99 -7.96
CA TRP A 4 4.07 1.38 -6.94
C TRP A 4 3.14 2.48 -7.47
N SER A 5 2.01 2.69 -6.80
CA SER A 5 1.14 3.82 -7.10
C SER A 5 1.86 5.13 -6.79
N TRP A 6 1.92 6.06 -7.76
CA TRP A 6 2.68 7.32 -7.65
C TRP A 6 2.30 8.14 -6.40
N HIS A 7 1.05 8.06 -5.95
CA HIS A 7 0.54 8.75 -4.76
C HIS A 7 0.76 7.99 -3.44
N GLN A 8 1.31 6.77 -3.49
CA GLN A 8 1.52 5.86 -2.35
C GLN A 8 3.01 5.61 -2.03
N ASP A 9 3.87 6.58 -2.33
CA ASP A 9 5.22 6.63 -1.75
C ASP A 9 5.15 7.24 -0.34
N THR A 10 5.42 6.42 0.68
CA THR A 10 5.37 6.84 2.09
C THR A 10 6.56 7.69 2.51
N ARG A 11 7.71 7.58 1.80
CA ARG A 11 9.00 8.15 2.20
C ARG A 11 9.41 7.81 3.63
N ASP A 12 9.00 6.64 4.12
CA ASP A 12 9.27 6.16 5.46
C ASP A 12 10.77 6.11 5.80
N TRP A 13 11.63 5.89 4.80
CA TRP A 13 13.09 5.93 4.93
C TRP A 13 13.67 7.29 5.39
N THR A 14 12.90 8.38 5.31
CA THR A 14 13.30 9.73 5.76
C THR A 14 12.94 10.02 7.23
N ASP A 15 12.37 9.04 7.94
CA ASP A 15 11.85 9.20 9.31
C ASP A 15 10.86 10.39 9.48
N PRO A 16 9.85 10.54 8.60
CA PRO A 16 9.02 11.75 8.52
C PRO A 16 8.03 11.95 9.69
N GLY A 17 7.86 10.93 10.53
CA GLY A 17 6.91 10.81 11.64
C GLY A 17 5.81 9.79 11.35
N VAL A 18 5.45 8.97 12.35
CA VAL A 18 4.43 7.91 12.24
C VAL A 18 3.11 8.45 11.66
N SER A 19 2.58 9.55 12.21
CA SER A 19 1.31 10.13 11.74
C SER A 19 1.36 10.58 10.29
N LYS A 20 2.52 11.03 9.78
CA LYS A 20 2.65 11.40 8.36
C LYS A 20 2.57 10.16 7.46
N ILE A 21 3.21 9.06 7.86
CA ILE A 21 3.15 7.78 7.13
C ILE A 21 1.72 7.25 7.12
N VAL A 22 1.06 7.22 8.28
CA VAL A 22 -0.34 6.77 8.44
C VAL A 22 -1.28 7.61 7.57
N ASN A 23 -1.23 8.94 7.68
CA ASN A 23 -2.10 9.82 6.90
C ASN A 23 -1.83 9.73 5.40
N LYS A 24 -0.56 9.56 4.99
CA LYS A 24 -0.18 9.40 3.59
C LYS A 24 -0.88 8.19 2.98
N VAL A 25 -0.91 7.06 3.67
CA VAL A 25 -1.56 5.84 3.16
C VAL A 25 -3.08 5.95 3.26
N LEU A 26 -3.61 6.22 4.45
CA LEU A 26 -5.04 6.14 4.72
C LEU A 26 -5.88 7.19 4.00
N ASN A 27 -5.33 8.38 3.72
CA ASN A 27 -6.07 9.42 3.00
C ASN A 27 -6.05 9.23 1.49
N ASN A 28 -5.18 8.36 0.97
CA ASN A 28 -5.01 8.21 -0.47
C ASN A 28 -5.33 6.79 -0.99
N ALA A 29 -5.66 5.85 -0.10
CA ALA A 29 -5.94 4.46 -0.46
C ALA A 29 -7.13 4.33 -1.43
N ARG A 30 -6.90 3.60 -2.53
CA ARG A 30 -7.89 3.26 -3.55
C ARG A 30 -7.75 1.80 -3.96
N ASN A 31 -8.81 1.22 -4.53
CA ASN A 31 -8.80 -0.15 -5.03
C ASN A 31 -7.68 -0.35 -6.06
N GLY A 32 -6.85 -1.36 -5.81
CA GLY A 32 -5.73 -1.73 -6.68
C GLY A 32 -4.43 -0.95 -6.46
N ASP A 33 -4.35 -0.12 -5.42
CA ASP A 33 -3.11 0.57 -5.07
C ASP A 33 -1.98 -0.39 -4.65
N ILE A 34 -0.74 -0.01 -5.00
CA ILE A 34 0.49 -0.63 -4.50
C ILE A 34 1.23 0.43 -3.68
N VAL A 35 1.38 0.20 -2.37
CA VAL A 35 2.01 1.13 -1.42
C VAL A 35 3.47 0.77 -1.20
N LEU A 36 4.37 1.76 -1.23
CA LEU A 36 5.81 1.56 -1.05
C LEU A 36 6.27 1.85 0.39
N PHE A 37 7.00 0.89 0.96
CA PHE A 37 7.68 0.96 2.26
C PHE A 37 9.09 0.37 2.15
N HIS A 38 9.93 0.60 3.15
CA HIS A 38 11.29 0.06 3.24
C HIS A 38 11.48 -0.74 4.53
N ASP A 39 11.97 -1.98 4.40
CA ASP A 39 12.23 -2.90 5.52
C ASP A 39 13.73 -3.06 5.85
N TYR A 40 14.60 -2.38 5.11
CA TYR A 40 16.05 -2.39 5.31
C TYR A 40 16.67 -0.98 5.38
N GLY A 41 17.89 -0.92 5.91
CA GLY A 41 18.66 0.29 6.13
C GLY A 41 18.17 1.09 7.35
N GLY A 42 19.08 1.68 8.13
CA GLY A 42 18.74 2.62 9.21
C GLY A 42 17.73 2.11 10.25
N ASN A 43 17.07 3.05 10.94
CA ASN A 43 16.04 2.77 11.94
C ASN A 43 14.65 2.72 11.28
N ARG A 44 13.92 1.60 11.41
CA ARG A 44 12.58 1.40 10.80
C ARG A 44 11.43 1.42 11.81
N LYS A 45 11.65 1.94 13.02
CA LYS A 45 10.63 1.99 14.08
C LYS A 45 9.36 2.74 13.65
N GLN A 46 9.48 3.83 12.89
CA GLN A 46 8.31 4.55 12.41
C GLN A 46 7.49 3.75 11.40
N THR A 47 8.13 3.01 10.50
CA THR A 47 7.48 2.09 9.56
C THR A 47 6.67 1.04 10.31
N LEU A 48 7.28 0.38 11.31
CA LEU A 48 6.59 -0.63 12.13
C LEU A 48 5.37 -0.04 12.85
N GLN A 49 5.55 1.07 13.57
CA GLN A 49 4.47 1.74 14.31
C GLN A 49 3.34 2.27 13.41
N ALA A 50 3.67 2.65 12.17
CA ALA A 50 2.68 3.06 11.19
C ALA A 50 1.90 1.84 10.66
N LEU A 51 2.58 0.74 10.35
CA LEU A 51 1.94 -0.50 9.88
C LEU A 51 0.99 -1.11 10.92
N GLU A 52 1.33 -1.01 12.21
CA GLU A 52 0.44 -1.40 13.32
C GLU A 52 -0.92 -0.68 13.28
N GLN A 53 -0.99 0.52 12.71
CA GLN A 53 -2.23 1.30 12.57
C GLN A 53 -2.87 1.16 11.18
N ILE A 54 -2.06 1.17 10.12
CA ILE A 54 -2.52 1.14 8.73
C ILE A 54 -3.21 -0.18 8.41
N LEU A 55 -2.59 -1.30 8.79
CA LEU A 55 -3.08 -2.63 8.43
C LEU A 55 -4.49 -2.94 8.98
N PRO A 56 -4.78 -2.75 10.29
CA PRO A 56 -6.13 -2.98 10.79
C PRO A 56 -7.15 -1.99 10.20
N GLU A 57 -6.79 -0.72 10.03
CA GLU A 57 -7.71 0.28 9.48
C GLU A 57 -8.10 -0.02 8.02
N LEU A 58 -7.15 -0.41 7.18
CA LEU A 58 -7.47 -0.83 5.81
C LEU A 58 -8.32 -2.09 5.77
N LYS A 59 -8.08 -3.07 6.65
CA LYS A 59 -8.96 -4.24 6.79
C LYS A 59 -10.37 -3.84 7.20
N ASN A 60 -10.51 -2.92 8.15
CA ASN A 60 -11.82 -2.41 8.60
C ASN A 60 -12.58 -1.71 7.47
N ARG A 61 -11.86 -1.03 6.56
CA ARG A 61 -12.43 -0.43 5.34
C ARG A 61 -12.75 -1.45 4.23
N GLY A 62 -12.53 -2.73 4.45
CA GLY A 62 -12.84 -3.81 3.51
C GLY A 62 -11.73 -4.13 2.51
N TYR A 63 -10.55 -3.53 2.62
CA TYR A 63 -9.43 -3.85 1.73
C TYR A 63 -8.88 -5.25 2.02
N GLN A 64 -8.40 -5.90 0.96
CA GLN A 64 -7.66 -7.15 1.03
C GLN A 64 -6.21 -6.89 0.65
N PHE A 65 -5.29 -7.43 1.45
CA PHE A 65 -3.87 -7.41 1.11
C PHE A 65 -3.54 -8.62 0.26
N VAL A 66 -3.00 -8.37 -0.92
CA VAL A 66 -2.65 -9.39 -1.88
C VAL A 66 -1.24 -9.16 -2.37
N THR A 67 -0.63 -10.21 -2.91
CA THR A 67 0.61 -10.09 -3.67
C THR A 67 0.38 -9.34 -4.98
N VAL A 68 1.43 -8.74 -5.52
CA VAL A 68 1.39 -8.10 -6.84
C VAL A 68 0.91 -9.07 -7.94
N SER A 69 1.32 -10.34 -7.85
CA SER A 69 0.90 -11.39 -8.79
C SER A 69 -0.62 -11.64 -8.75
N GLU A 70 -1.22 -11.66 -7.56
CA GLU A 70 -2.66 -11.81 -7.38
C GLU A 70 -3.43 -10.60 -7.91
N LEU A 71 -2.95 -9.39 -7.59
CA LEU A 71 -3.55 -8.16 -8.10
C LEU A 71 -3.60 -8.16 -9.64
N LEU A 72 -2.49 -8.50 -10.30
CA LEU A 72 -2.44 -8.55 -11.76
C LEU A 72 -3.33 -9.64 -12.36
N ARG A 73 -3.45 -10.81 -11.72
CA ARG A 73 -4.40 -11.84 -12.15
C ARG A 73 -5.84 -11.33 -12.06
N GLY A 74 -6.18 -10.61 -11.00
CA GLY A 74 -7.48 -9.95 -10.83
C GLY A 74 -7.78 -8.97 -11.96
N TYR A 75 -6.83 -8.08 -12.29
CA TYR A 75 -6.99 -7.14 -13.41
C TYR A 75 -7.21 -7.83 -14.76
N ARG A 76 -6.46 -8.88 -15.07
CA ARG A 76 -6.62 -9.64 -16.33
C ARG A 76 -8.00 -10.29 -16.42
N ARG A 77 -8.48 -10.87 -15.32
CA ARG A 77 -9.81 -11.49 -15.26
C ARG A 77 -10.90 -10.46 -15.47
N ALA A 78 -10.84 -9.31 -14.80
CA ALA A 78 -11.81 -8.22 -14.99
C ALA A 78 -11.88 -7.78 -16.45
N LYS A 79 -10.71 -7.54 -17.09
CA LYS A 79 -10.66 -7.16 -18.52
C LYS A 79 -11.18 -8.23 -19.48
N GLN A 80 -11.05 -9.52 -19.17
CA GLN A 80 -11.58 -10.61 -20.00
C GLN A 80 -13.12 -10.73 -19.90
N VAL A 81 -13.71 -10.29 -18.80
CA VAL A 81 -15.17 -10.27 -18.64
C VAL A 81 -15.78 -9.05 -19.34
N ASP A 82 -15.05 -7.94 -19.41
CA ASP A 82 -15.53 -6.68 -19.97
C ASP A 82 -15.36 -6.54 -21.51
N TYR A 83 -14.71 -7.49 -22.18
CA TYR A 83 -14.56 -7.52 -23.65
C TYR A 83 -14.96 -8.89 -24.22
N PRO A 84 -15.99 -8.99 -25.08
CA PRO A 84 -16.38 -10.24 -25.75
C PRO A 84 -15.33 -10.74 -26.76
#